data_AF-A0A2L2XQZ1-F1
#
_entry.id   AF-A0A2L2XQZ1-F1
#
_cell.length_a   1.000
_cell.length_b   1.000
_cell.length_c   1.000
_cell.angle_alpha   90.00
_cell.angle_beta   90.00
_cell.angle_gamma   90.00
#
_symmetry.space_group_name_H-M   'P 1'
#
loop_
_entity.id
_entity.type
_entity.pdbx_description
1 polymer ?
#
loop_
_entity_poly.entity_id
_entity_poly.type
_entity_poly.pdbx_seq_one_letter_code
_entity_poly.pdbx_strand_id
1 'polypeptide(L)'
;MYTDELIQTIFGEDALTYIKNKNRGGTNNNKGKEYEDFFAIYKLSEIAKQIVEEGIDAKFFSQLKTFVDDLVIDFPKLRIHYQLKNKEKGISWGNSDTLKSIAYDFYSQYRINETIKLEETQLCLVTNNKTQQIHLSKTIPSEIKNYTSVFYFYYSKNINEIIEAMPDFKESISYLSAFDRPEPDKIECVATVLLGAWYSIDTSEVSVSELLHKAQTTQPSYIRLFSSDIELDPGMRSILDRIPRFQYNVSKGFLHWDYADGLDTGTIYHDIESSNFKKIQDLIKQFQPTSFEDLEKFLI
;
A
#
# COMPACT_ATOMS: atom_id res chain seq x y z
N MET A 1 20.90 8.50 -9.74
CA MET A 1 20.68 8.65 -8.28
C MET A 1 20.92 10.10 -7.91
N TYR A 2 20.19 10.66 -6.93
CA TYR A 2 20.33 12.06 -6.51
C TYR A 2 21.64 12.24 -5.72
N THR A 3 22.58 13.03 -6.22
CA THR A 3 23.86 13.29 -5.54
C THR A 3 24.00 14.76 -5.13
N ASP A 4 24.75 15.00 -4.06
CA ASP A 4 25.07 16.35 -3.58
C ASP A 4 25.73 17.19 -4.70
N GLU A 5 26.66 16.59 -5.45
CA GLU A 5 27.36 17.24 -6.56
C GLU A 5 26.41 17.65 -7.68
N LEU A 6 25.40 16.82 -7.98
CA LEU A 6 24.41 17.12 -9.01
C LEU A 6 23.54 18.32 -8.61
N ILE A 7 23.05 18.31 -7.37
CA ILE A 7 22.23 19.42 -6.83
C ILE A 7 23.03 20.72 -6.82
N GLN A 8 24.28 20.68 -6.35
CA GLN A 8 25.16 21.84 -6.31
C GLN A 8 25.44 22.38 -7.72
N THR A 9 25.66 21.50 -8.69
CA THR A 9 25.94 21.88 -10.09
C THR A 9 24.75 22.58 -10.75
N ILE A 10 23.53 22.11 -10.48
CA ILE A 10 22.32 22.65 -11.14
C ILE A 10 21.79 23.90 -10.42
N PHE A 11 21.80 23.91 -9.08
CA PHE A 11 21.10 24.92 -8.27
C PHE A 11 21.99 25.70 -7.31
N GLY A 12 23.28 25.36 -7.23
CA GLY A 12 24.25 26.04 -6.36
C GLY A 12 24.24 25.57 -4.91
N GLU A 13 25.16 26.15 -4.14
CA GLU A 13 25.45 25.76 -2.75
C GLU A 13 24.27 26.01 -1.79
N ASP A 14 23.52 27.08 -2.01
CA ASP A 14 22.39 27.45 -1.15
C ASP A 14 21.27 26.40 -1.21
N ALA A 15 21.00 25.86 -2.41
CA ALA A 15 20.02 24.81 -2.61
C ALA A 15 20.48 23.47 -1.99
N LEU A 16 21.77 23.13 -2.13
CA LEU A 16 22.34 21.95 -1.48
C LEU A 16 22.22 22.05 0.05
N THR A 17 22.60 23.21 0.61
CA THR A 17 22.50 23.50 2.04
C THR A 17 21.06 23.42 2.52
N TYR A 18 20.10 23.92 1.73
CA TYR A 18 18.69 23.80 2.02
C TYR A 18 18.23 22.34 2.11
N ILE A 19 18.52 21.50 1.11
CA ILE A 19 18.11 20.07 1.11
C ILE A 19 18.71 19.32 2.29
N LYS A 20 20.00 19.56 2.59
CA LYS A 20 20.67 18.95 3.77
C LYS A 20 19.96 19.30 5.08
N ASN A 21 19.52 20.55 5.21
CA ASN A 21 18.77 20.99 6.40
C ASN A 21 17.34 20.45 6.44
N LYS A 22 16.65 20.37 5.29
CA LYS A 22 15.29 19.84 5.16
C LYS A 22 15.22 18.39 5.67
N ASN A 23 16.12 17.54 5.17
CA ASN A 23 16.20 16.12 5.57
C ASN A 23 16.47 15.93 7.06
N ARG A 24 17.30 16.77 7.68
CA ARG A 24 17.56 16.73 9.13
C ARG A 24 16.36 17.21 9.96
N GLY A 25 15.54 18.10 9.42
CA GLY A 25 14.35 18.61 10.08
C GLY A 25 13.20 17.61 10.10
N GLY A 26 13.00 16.88 8.99
CA GLY A 26 11.93 15.89 8.83
C GLY A 26 12.00 14.76 9.86
N THR A 27 13.21 14.26 10.15
CA THR A 27 13.44 13.17 11.12
C THR A 27 13.04 13.48 12.57
N ASN A 28 12.85 14.75 12.94
CA ASN A 28 12.51 15.15 14.31
C ASN A 28 11.00 15.39 14.56
N ASN A 29 10.13 15.26 13.55
CA ASN A 29 8.75 15.74 13.63
C ASN A 29 7.68 14.62 13.60
N ASN A 30 7.36 14.06 14.78
CA ASN A 30 6.49 12.89 14.91
C ASN A 30 5.06 13.04 14.32
N LYS A 31 4.47 14.24 14.29
CA LYS A 31 3.11 14.44 13.74
C LYS A 31 3.04 14.39 12.21
N GLY A 32 4.12 14.79 11.52
CA GLY A 32 4.20 14.69 10.05
C GLY A 32 4.37 13.23 9.64
N LYS A 33 5.21 12.52 10.40
CA LYS A 33 5.53 11.12 10.17
C LYS A 33 4.31 10.19 10.14
N GLU A 34 3.39 10.30 11.11
CA GLU A 34 2.19 9.45 11.14
C GLU A 34 1.30 9.62 9.88
N TYR A 35 1.14 10.86 9.39
CA TYR A 35 0.39 11.12 8.16
C TYR A 35 1.08 10.53 6.93
N GLU A 36 2.40 10.61 6.87
CA GLU A 36 3.24 10.01 5.83
C GLU A 36 3.16 8.49 5.85
N ASP A 37 3.22 7.87 7.03
CA ASP A 37 3.10 6.42 7.19
C ASP A 37 1.72 5.92 6.74
N PHE A 38 0.64 6.59 7.14
CA PHE A 38 -0.72 6.23 6.70
C PHE A 38 -0.91 6.42 5.19
N PHE A 39 -0.30 7.44 4.59
CA PHE A 39 -0.34 7.61 3.16
C PHE A 39 0.48 6.56 2.41
N ALA A 40 1.64 6.16 2.96
CA ALA A 40 2.48 5.12 2.40
C ALA A 40 1.73 3.79 2.34
N ILE A 41 1.04 3.38 3.41
CA ILE A 41 0.24 2.14 3.40
C ILE A 41 -0.96 2.23 2.45
N TYR A 42 -1.57 3.41 2.28
CA TYR A 42 -2.61 3.62 1.28
C TYR A 42 -2.07 3.36 -0.13
N LYS A 43 -0.93 3.96 -0.48
CA LYS A 43 -0.29 3.73 -1.79
C LYS A 43 0.21 2.30 -1.96
N LEU A 44 0.76 1.69 -0.92
CA LEU A 44 1.11 0.27 -0.90
C LEU A 44 -0.09 -0.60 -1.27
N SER A 45 -1.25 -0.34 -0.64
CA SER A 45 -2.47 -1.11 -0.90
C SER A 45 -3.02 -0.91 -2.31
N GLU A 46 -3.00 0.32 -2.85
CA GLU A 46 -3.45 0.59 -4.23
C GLU A 46 -2.59 -0.13 -5.26
N ILE A 47 -1.26 -0.11 -5.07
CA ILE A 47 -0.30 -0.70 -6.02
C ILE A 47 -0.29 -2.22 -5.93
N ALA A 48 -0.62 -2.79 -4.77
CA ALA A 48 -0.58 -4.22 -4.57
C ALA A 48 -1.42 -5.01 -5.58
N LYS A 49 -2.56 -4.45 -6.03
CA LYS A 49 -3.36 -5.09 -7.08
C LYS A 49 -2.58 -5.22 -8.39
N GLN A 50 -1.91 -4.15 -8.81
CA GLN A 50 -1.10 -4.16 -10.02
C GLN A 50 0.04 -5.19 -9.95
N ILE A 51 0.66 -5.35 -8.78
CA ILE A 51 1.72 -6.34 -8.58
C ILE A 51 1.17 -7.76 -8.68
N VAL A 52 0.07 -8.04 -7.98
CA VAL A 52 -0.51 -9.37 -7.90
C VAL A 52 -1.10 -9.80 -9.25
N GLU A 53 -1.71 -8.87 -10.01
CA GLU A 53 -2.40 -9.20 -11.26
C GLU A 53 -1.49 -9.04 -12.50
N GLU A 54 -0.57 -8.08 -12.51
CA GLU A 54 0.26 -7.75 -13.69
C GLU A 54 1.74 -8.11 -13.51
N GLY A 55 2.18 -8.44 -12.29
CA GLY A 55 3.59 -8.74 -12.00
C GLY A 55 4.53 -7.53 -12.11
N ILE A 56 3.98 -6.31 -12.13
CA ILE A 56 4.75 -5.06 -12.26
C ILE A 56 5.05 -4.53 -10.85
N ASP A 57 6.28 -4.76 -10.38
CA ASP A 57 6.74 -4.26 -9.09
C ASP A 57 7.13 -2.78 -9.13
N ALA A 58 7.12 -2.15 -7.96
CA ALA A 58 7.57 -0.79 -7.74
C ALA A 58 8.51 -0.73 -6.53
N LYS A 59 9.28 0.35 -6.41
CA LYS A 59 10.10 0.62 -5.22
C LYS A 59 9.59 1.82 -4.47
N PHE A 60 9.54 1.72 -3.14
CA PHE A 60 9.23 2.80 -2.24
C PHE A 60 10.50 3.37 -1.64
N PHE A 61 10.50 4.68 -1.46
CA PHE A 61 11.55 5.40 -0.75
C PHE A 61 10.92 6.50 0.12
N SER A 62 11.23 6.53 1.41
CA SER A 62 10.77 7.56 2.36
C SER A 62 11.89 8.41 2.95
N GLN A 63 13.15 8.13 2.58
CA GLN A 63 14.34 8.80 3.13
C GLN A 63 15.31 9.28 2.03
N LEU A 64 14.80 9.53 0.82
CA LEU A 64 15.64 10.06 -0.25
C LEU A 64 15.91 11.55 -0.03
N LYS A 65 17.18 11.94 -0.20
CA LYS A 65 17.59 13.34 -0.18
C LYS A 65 17.21 14.01 -1.51
N THR A 66 16.00 14.54 -1.57
CA THR A 66 15.40 15.18 -2.76
C THR A 66 14.67 16.46 -2.36
N PHE A 67 14.29 17.29 -3.34
CA PHE A 67 13.43 18.44 -3.08
C PHE A 67 12.01 18.03 -2.73
N VAL A 68 11.52 16.90 -3.24
CA VAL A 68 10.25 16.28 -2.86
C VAL A 68 10.52 14.87 -2.35
N ASP A 69 10.42 14.69 -1.03
CA ASP A 69 11.10 13.65 -0.26
C ASP A 69 10.21 12.75 0.60
N ASP A 70 9.01 13.19 0.99
CA ASP A 70 8.20 12.48 1.97
C ASP A 70 7.84 11.03 1.53
N LEU A 71 7.51 10.83 0.25
CA LEU A 71 7.39 9.49 -0.34
C LEU A 71 7.73 9.53 -1.83
N VAL A 72 8.54 8.59 -2.31
CA VAL A 72 8.82 8.37 -3.73
C VAL A 72 8.44 6.95 -4.09
N ILE A 73 7.73 6.80 -5.20
CA ILE A 73 7.36 5.51 -5.77
C ILE A 73 7.95 5.41 -7.17
N ASP A 74 8.75 4.38 -7.40
CA ASP A 74 9.47 4.17 -8.64
C ASP A 74 8.96 2.91 -9.36
N PHE A 75 8.25 3.11 -10.45
CA PHE A 75 7.85 2.08 -11.39
C PHE A 75 8.87 1.99 -12.53
N PRO A 76 8.86 0.92 -13.36
CA PRO A 76 9.82 0.76 -14.46
C PRO A 76 9.93 1.94 -15.44
N LYS A 77 8.85 2.70 -15.65
CA LYS A 77 8.81 3.84 -16.59
C LYS A 77 8.44 5.18 -15.95
N LEU A 78 7.95 5.16 -14.71
CA LEU A 78 7.35 6.32 -14.06
C LEU A 78 7.87 6.44 -12.64
N ARG A 79 8.39 7.62 -12.30
CA ARG A 79 8.66 7.98 -10.91
C ARG A 79 7.69 9.02 -10.42
N ILE A 80 7.03 8.72 -9.30
CA ILE A 80 6.11 9.63 -8.64
C ILE A 80 6.74 10.09 -7.32
N HIS A 81 6.83 11.41 -7.14
CA HIS A 81 7.24 12.01 -5.87
C HIS A 81 6.03 12.62 -5.18
N TYR A 82 5.90 12.42 -3.88
CA TYR A 82 4.85 12.97 -3.06
C TYR A 82 5.44 13.91 -2.00
N GLN A 83 4.94 15.14 -1.96
CA GLN A 83 5.11 16.03 -0.81
C GLN A 83 3.80 16.04 -0.04
N LEU A 84 3.82 15.61 1.21
CA LEU A 84 2.70 15.62 2.12
C LEU A 84 2.68 16.88 2.98
N LYS A 85 1.49 17.44 3.15
CA LYS A 85 1.23 18.59 4.01
C LYS A 85 -0.04 18.35 4.83
N ASN A 86 0.17 17.89 6.06
CA ASN A 86 -0.88 17.76 7.07
C ASN A 86 -1.13 19.12 7.76
N LYS A 87 -1.80 20.04 7.05
CA LYS A 87 -2.16 21.38 7.56
C LYS A 87 -3.53 21.79 7.06
N GLU A 88 -4.39 22.26 7.97
CA GLU A 88 -5.76 22.68 7.65
C GLU A 88 -5.89 23.94 6.79
N LYS A 89 -4.90 24.85 6.86
CA LYS A 89 -4.88 26.11 6.11
C LYS A 89 -3.44 26.58 5.86
N GLY A 90 -3.29 27.53 4.94
CA GLY A 90 -2.05 28.27 4.72
C GLY A 90 -1.03 27.56 3.86
N ILE A 91 -1.42 26.51 3.14
CA ILE A 91 -0.61 25.92 2.07
C ILE A 91 -0.78 26.78 0.82
N SER A 92 0.33 27.23 0.24
CA SER A 92 0.38 27.91 -1.05
C SER A 92 1.61 27.47 -1.82
N TRP A 93 1.55 27.56 -3.15
CA TRP A 93 2.65 27.18 -4.03
C TRP A 93 3.89 28.07 -3.83
N GLY A 94 3.68 29.37 -3.63
CA GLY A 94 4.75 30.37 -3.78
C GLY A 94 5.25 30.44 -5.22
N ASN A 95 6.44 31.00 -5.44
CA ASN A 95 7.04 31.14 -6.77
C ASN A 95 8.17 30.12 -6.98
N SER A 96 8.32 29.63 -8.21
CA SER A 96 9.33 28.62 -8.58
C SER A 96 10.78 29.11 -8.52
N ASP A 97 11.02 30.40 -8.38
CA ASP A 97 12.33 31.04 -8.20
C ASP A 97 12.67 31.33 -6.73
N THR A 98 11.69 31.16 -5.83
CA THR A 98 11.82 31.48 -4.41
C THR A 98 12.19 30.21 -3.65
N LEU A 99 13.47 30.10 -3.26
CA LEU A 99 13.97 28.99 -2.46
C LEU A 99 13.05 28.68 -1.27
N LYS A 100 12.81 27.39 -1.02
CA LYS A 100 11.92 26.83 0.03
C LYS A 100 10.41 26.98 -0.23
N SER A 101 9.99 27.58 -1.34
CA SER A 101 8.60 27.51 -1.75
C SER A 101 8.28 26.11 -2.28
N ILE A 102 7.00 25.71 -2.23
CA ILE A 102 6.58 24.41 -2.77
C ILE A 102 6.79 24.37 -4.29
N ALA A 103 6.53 25.47 -4.98
CA ALA A 103 6.75 25.59 -6.41
C ALA A 103 8.24 25.44 -6.78
N TYR A 104 9.14 26.00 -5.97
CA TYR A 104 10.58 25.86 -6.15
C TYR A 104 11.01 24.40 -5.96
N ASP A 105 10.51 23.72 -4.92
CA ASP A 105 10.83 22.31 -4.67
C ASP A 105 10.37 21.43 -5.84
N PHE A 106 9.15 21.65 -6.34
CA PHE A 106 8.60 20.87 -7.45
C PHE A 106 9.33 21.15 -8.76
N TYR A 107 9.59 22.43 -9.07
CA TYR A 107 10.40 22.79 -10.23
C TYR A 107 11.78 22.14 -10.16
N SER A 108 12.47 22.29 -9.04
CA SER A 108 13.84 21.80 -8.88
C SER A 108 13.91 20.27 -8.93
N GLN A 109 12.91 19.58 -8.37
CA GLN A 109 12.86 18.12 -8.45
C GLN A 109 12.69 17.62 -9.87
N TYR A 110 11.76 18.20 -10.62
CA TYR A 110 11.53 17.81 -12.01
C TYR A 110 12.79 18.00 -12.86
N ARG A 111 13.48 19.14 -12.71
CA ARG A 111 14.73 19.43 -13.43
C ARG A 111 15.85 18.44 -13.12
N ILE A 112 15.96 17.97 -11.87
CA ILE A 112 16.90 16.90 -11.53
C ILE A 112 16.49 15.58 -12.18
N ASN A 113 15.21 15.25 -12.15
CA ASN A 113 14.68 14.02 -12.77
C ASN A 113 14.95 14.00 -14.29
N GLU A 114 14.78 15.13 -14.98
CA GLU A 114 15.17 15.29 -16.38
C GLU A 114 16.68 15.09 -16.59
N THR A 115 17.50 15.64 -15.69
CA THR A 115 18.98 15.55 -15.81
C THR A 115 19.47 14.12 -15.64
N ILE A 116 18.86 13.34 -14.75
CA ILE A 116 19.15 11.91 -14.58
C ILE A 116 18.41 11.02 -15.58
N LYS A 117 17.68 11.62 -16.54
CA LYS A 117 16.97 10.96 -17.64
C LYS A 117 15.92 9.94 -17.19
N LEU A 118 15.10 10.29 -16.21
CA LEU A 118 13.89 9.51 -15.95
C LEU A 118 12.95 9.61 -17.17
N GLU A 119 12.32 8.49 -17.53
CA GLU A 119 11.42 8.41 -18.69
C GLU A 119 10.17 9.26 -18.44
N GLU A 120 9.49 9.02 -17.32
CA GLU A 120 8.35 9.84 -16.87
C GLU A 120 8.50 10.26 -15.41
N THR A 121 8.04 11.47 -15.10
CA THR A 121 8.01 12.01 -13.73
C THR A 121 6.67 12.65 -13.44
N GLN A 122 6.12 12.33 -12.28
CA GLN A 122 5.00 13.05 -11.70
C GLN A 122 5.36 13.53 -10.29
N LEU A 123 4.95 14.74 -9.96
CA LEU A 123 5.09 15.34 -8.65
C LEU A 123 3.70 15.60 -8.08
N CYS A 124 3.46 15.18 -6.85
CA CYS A 124 2.14 15.26 -6.24
C CYS A 124 2.23 15.97 -4.90
N LEU A 125 1.45 17.04 -4.74
CA LEU A 125 1.24 17.67 -3.44
C LEU A 125 0.02 17.02 -2.77
N VAL A 126 0.21 16.42 -1.59
CA VAL A 126 -0.87 15.78 -0.83
C VAL A 126 -1.31 16.67 0.32
N THR A 127 -2.61 16.89 0.45
CA THR A 127 -3.20 17.68 1.54
C THR A 127 -4.38 16.95 2.17
N ASN A 128 -4.56 17.17 3.47
CA ASN A 128 -5.65 16.60 4.26
C ASN A 128 -6.97 17.39 4.18
N ASN A 129 -7.02 18.48 3.40
CA ASN A 129 -8.19 19.35 3.31
C ASN A 129 -8.67 19.47 1.86
N LYS A 130 -9.91 19.05 1.60
CA LYS A 130 -10.49 19.00 0.26
C LYS A 130 -10.64 20.37 -0.39
N THR A 131 -10.98 21.40 0.38
CA THR A 131 -11.08 22.77 -0.11
C THR A 131 -9.70 23.30 -0.53
N GLN A 132 -8.66 23.02 0.26
CA GLN A 132 -7.29 23.36 -0.13
C GLN A 132 -6.84 22.59 -1.36
N GLN A 133 -7.14 21.28 -1.46
CA GLN A 133 -6.80 20.48 -2.64
C GLN A 133 -7.39 21.09 -3.91
N ILE A 134 -8.67 21.46 -3.90
CA ILE A 134 -9.35 22.09 -5.04
C ILE A 134 -8.70 23.44 -5.38
N HIS A 135 -8.40 24.25 -4.37
CA HIS A 135 -7.76 25.54 -4.58
C HIS A 135 -6.37 25.39 -5.19
N LEU A 136 -5.50 24.58 -4.57
CA LEU A 136 -4.14 24.32 -5.02
C LEU A 136 -4.10 23.71 -6.42
N SER A 137 -5.04 22.83 -6.76
CA SER A 137 -5.17 22.26 -8.12
C SER A 137 -5.47 23.33 -9.18
N LYS A 138 -6.24 24.36 -8.82
CA LYS A 138 -6.57 25.48 -9.73
C LYS A 138 -5.46 26.51 -9.82
N THR A 139 -4.61 26.59 -8.80
CA THR A 139 -3.56 27.60 -8.69
C THR A 139 -2.15 27.05 -8.92
N ILE A 140 -2.02 25.85 -9.49
CA ILE A 140 -0.71 25.30 -9.89
C ILE A 140 -0.01 26.29 -10.83
N PRO A 141 1.21 26.75 -10.51
CA PRO A 141 1.99 27.62 -11.40
C PRO A 141 2.20 26.99 -12.77
N SER A 142 2.14 27.81 -13.82
CA SER A 142 2.28 27.38 -15.22
C SER A 142 3.55 26.58 -15.50
N GLU A 143 4.62 26.94 -14.81
CA GLU A 143 5.97 26.40 -14.94
C GLU A 143 6.06 24.94 -14.51
N ILE A 144 5.22 24.53 -13.55
CA ILE A 144 5.23 23.17 -13.00
C ILE A 144 3.99 22.34 -13.37
N LYS A 145 3.01 22.97 -14.03
CA LYS A 145 1.66 22.42 -14.25
C LYS A 145 1.63 21.08 -14.97
N ASN A 146 2.54 20.85 -15.92
CA ASN A 146 2.48 19.67 -16.80
C ASN A 146 2.89 18.36 -16.13
N TYR A 147 3.58 18.44 -14.99
CA TYR A 147 4.07 17.27 -14.24
C TYR A 147 3.62 17.30 -12.77
N THR A 148 2.73 18.23 -12.41
CA THR A 148 2.28 18.44 -11.03
C THR A 148 0.81 18.14 -10.87
N SER A 149 0.47 17.40 -9.82
CA SER A 149 -0.90 17.16 -9.38
C SER A 149 -1.07 17.50 -7.90
N VAL A 150 -2.32 17.62 -7.45
CA VAL A 150 -2.65 17.78 -6.03
C VAL A 150 -3.66 16.72 -5.63
N PHE A 151 -3.31 15.95 -4.61
CA PHE A 151 -4.09 14.84 -4.11
C PHE A 151 -4.67 15.15 -2.73
N TYR A 152 -5.90 14.68 -2.50
CA TYR A 152 -6.55 14.77 -1.20
C TYR A 152 -6.42 13.44 -0.49
N PHE A 153 -5.84 13.44 0.71
CA PHE A 153 -5.79 12.26 1.56
C PHE A 153 -6.26 12.64 2.96
N TYR A 154 -7.42 12.12 3.38
CA TYR A 154 -7.98 12.40 4.69
C TYR A 154 -7.00 11.99 5.81
N TYR A 155 -7.00 12.75 6.90
CA TYR A 155 -6.20 12.45 8.08
C TYR A 155 -7.08 12.33 9.32
N SER A 156 -6.88 11.24 10.04
CA SER A 156 -7.22 11.08 11.44
C SER A 156 -6.05 10.39 12.15
N LYS A 157 -6.00 10.47 13.47
CA LYS A 157 -5.08 9.63 14.27
C LYS A 157 -5.49 8.16 14.30
N ASN A 158 -6.76 7.90 14.00
CA ASN A 158 -7.29 6.54 13.92
C ASN A 158 -7.33 6.12 12.46
N ILE A 159 -6.57 5.07 12.12
CA ILE A 159 -6.52 4.53 10.76
C ILE A 159 -7.88 4.07 10.26
N ASN A 160 -8.77 3.56 11.13
CA ASN A 160 -10.11 3.13 10.74
C ASN A 160 -10.96 4.29 10.25
N GLU A 161 -10.85 5.46 10.89
CA GLU A 161 -11.56 6.66 10.42
C GLU A 161 -11.06 7.10 9.04
N ILE A 162 -9.77 6.86 8.73
CA ILE A 162 -9.23 7.11 7.39
C ILE A 162 -9.80 6.12 6.38
N ILE A 163 -9.79 4.83 6.71
CA ILE A 163 -10.33 3.76 5.85
C ILE A 163 -11.82 4.01 5.56
N GLU A 164 -12.61 4.39 6.56
CA GLU A 164 -14.03 4.73 6.39
C GLU A 164 -14.24 5.98 5.52
N ALA A 165 -13.38 6.99 5.68
CA ALA A 165 -13.47 8.23 4.91
C ALA A 165 -12.94 8.10 3.46
N MET A 166 -12.14 7.07 3.17
CA MET A 166 -11.45 6.88 1.88
C MET A 166 -11.88 5.54 1.24
N PRO A 167 -12.93 5.52 0.38
CA PRO A 167 -13.43 4.29 -0.25
C PRO A 167 -12.36 3.49 -1.00
N ASP A 168 -11.52 4.17 -1.77
CA ASP A 168 -10.44 3.52 -2.54
C ASP A 168 -9.43 2.84 -1.62
N PHE A 169 -9.18 3.42 -0.44
CA PHE A 169 -8.31 2.81 0.56
C PHE A 169 -8.95 1.57 1.16
N LYS A 170 -10.24 1.64 1.53
CA LYS A 170 -11.00 0.49 2.03
C LYS A 170 -11.04 -0.65 1.02
N GLU A 171 -11.28 -0.35 -0.25
CA GLU A 171 -11.29 -1.34 -1.34
C GLU A 171 -9.91 -2.00 -1.48
N SER A 172 -8.85 -1.20 -1.53
CA SER A 172 -7.47 -1.68 -1.69
C SER A 172 -7.01 -2.57 -0.51
N ILE A 173 -7.36 -2.21 0.72
CA ILE A 173 -7.09 -3.06 1.89
C ILE A 173 -7.95 -4.33 1.87
N SER A 174 -9.22 -4.23 1.48
CA SER A 174 -10.11 -5.40 1.35
C SER A 174 -9.60 -6.38 0.28
N TYR A 175 -9.00 -5.87 -0.80
CA TYR A 175 -8.36 -6.67 -1.82
C TYR A 175 -7.20 -7.51 -1.26
N LEU A 176 -6.41 -6.94 -0.35
CA LEU A 176 -5.29 -7.60 0.32
C LEU A 176 -5.70 -8.59 1.42
N SER A 177 -6.94 -8.51 1.89
CA SER A 177 -7.44 -9.40 2.93
C SER A 177 -7.59 -10.85 2.44
N ALA A 178 -7.30 -11.81 3.30
CA ALA A 178 -7.55 -13.23 3.07
C ALA A 178 -9.04 -13.58 2.90
N PHE A 179 -9.97 -12.71 3.34
CA PHE A 179 -11.42 -12.97 3.30
C PHE A 179 -12.07 -12.34 2.07
N ASP A 180 -13.04 -13.01 1.44
CA ASP A 180 -13.77 -12.48 0.27
C ASP A 180 -14.58 -11.21 0.60
N ARG A 181 -15.21 -11.18 1.78
CA ARG A 181 -16.00 -10.05 2.29
C ARG A 181 -15.54 -9.73 3.71
N PRO A 182 -14.38 -9.07 3.86
CA PRO A 182 -13.81 -8.83 5.18
C PRO A 182 -14.69 -7.86 5.97
N GLU A 183 -15.06 -8.27 7.18
CA GLU A 183 -15.69 -7.39 8.17
C GLU A 183 -14.72 -6.27 8.60
N PRO A 184 -15.21 -5.16 9.17
CA PRO A 184 -14.38 -4.01 9.54
C PRO A 184 -13.15 -4.35 10.40
N ASP A 185 -13.26 -5.29 11.33
CA ASP A 185 -12.14 -5.74 12.17
C ASP A 185 -11.03 -6.44 11.35
N LYS A 186 -11.40 -7.16 10.29
CA LYS A 186 -10.46 -7.80 9.38
C LYS A 186 -9.72 -6.77 8.54
N ILE A 187 -10.43 -5.75 8.06
CA ILE A 187 -9.85 -4.63 7.30
C ILE A 187 -8.87 -3.85 8.19
N GLU A 188 -9.26 -3.52 9.42
CA GLU A 188 -8.38 -2.88 10.41
C GLU A 188 -7.12 -3.71 10.67
N CYS A 189 -7.27 -5.01 10.86
CA CYS A 189 -6.16 -5.92 11.11
C CYS A 189 -5.17 -5.91 9.93
N VAL A 190 -5.65 -6.03 8.69
CA VAL A 190 -4.80 -5.96 7.48
C VAL A 190 -4.05 -4.63 7.43
N ALA A 191 -4.73 -3.51 7.65
CA ALA A 191 -4.11 -2.20 7.62
C ALA A 191 -3.02 -2.04 8.71
N THR A 192 -3.28 -2.56 9.91
CA THR A 192 -2.32 -2.56 11.02
C THR A 192 -1.10 -3.45 10.73
N VAL A 193 -1.31 -4.61 10.09
CA VAL A 193 -0.22 -5.50 9.68
C VAL A 193 0.66 -4.85 8.62
N LEU A 194 0.07 -4.15 7.62
CA LEU A 194 0.82 -3.40 6.62
C LEU A 194 1.64 -2.27 7.25
N LEU A 195 1.05 -1.55 8.21
CA LEU A 195 1.76 -0.51 8.96
C LEU A 195 2.91 -1.09 9.80
N GLY A 196 2.70 -2.24 10.43
CA GLY A 196 3.75 -2.97 11.13
C GLY A 196 4.89 -3.40 10.19
N ALA A 197 4.56 -3.90 9.00
CA ALA A 197 5.54 -4.24 7.98
C ALA A 197 6.36 -3.02 7.56
N TRP A 198 5.70 -1.90 7.26
CA TRP A 198 6.31 -0.61 6.93
C TRP A 198 7.29 -0.12 8.00
N TYR A 199 6.92 -0.21 9.28
CA TYR A 199 7.80 0.19 10.39
C TYR A 199 8.97 -0.77 10.63
N SER A 200 8.84 -2.02 10.24
CA SER A 200 9.82 -3.08 10.53
C SER A 200 10.89 -3.24 9.45
N ILE A 201 10.82 -2.47 8.36
CA ILE A 201 11.72 -2.57 7.23
C ILE A 201 12.48 -1.27 7.01
N ASP A 202 13.69 -1.37 6.43
CA ASP A 202 14.39 -0.18 5.97
C ASP A 202 13.67 0.38 4.74
N THR A 203 13.12 1.57 4.88
CA THR A 203 12.37 2.27 3.84
C THR A 203 13.24 3.25 3.04
N SER A 204 14.58 3.14 3.18
CA SER A 204 15.54 3.85 2.34
C SER A 204 15.44 3.45 0.86
N GLU A 205 15.21 2.16 0.59
CA GLU A 205 14.80 1.59 -0.70
C GLU A 205 14.19 0.21 -0.44
N VAL A 206 12.90 0.03 -0.72
CA VAL A 206 12.22 -1.27 -0.51
C VAL A 206 11.27 -1.57 -1.66
N SER A 207 11.24 -2.81 -2.13
CA SER A 207 10.25 -3.22 -3.13
C SER A 207 8.87 -3.36 -2.50
N VAL A 208 7.82 -3.06 -3.26
CA VAL A 208 6.44 -3.20 -2.78
C VAL A 208 6.13 -4.67 -2.53
N SER A 209 6.60 -5.59 -3.39
CA SER A 209 6.48 -7.03 -3.15
C SER A 209 7.09 -7.48 -1.82
N GLU A 210 8.27 -6.96 -1.47
CA GLU A 210 8.94 -7.30 -0.20
C GLU A 210 8.13 -6.81 1.02
N LEU A 211 7.57 -5.61 0.95
CA LEU A 211 6.64 -5.09 1.98
C LEU A 211 5.40 -5.98 2.14
N LEU A 212 4.79 -6.37 1.02
CA LEU A 212 3.61 -7.24 1.00
C LEU A 212 3.92 -8.62 1.58
N HIS A 213 5.04 -9.23 1.20
CA HIS A 213 5.49 -10.50 1.78
C HIS A 213 5.84 -10.37 3.26
N LYS A 214 6.45 -9.26 3.70
CA LYS A 214 6.70 -9.00 5.11
C LYS A 214 5.39 -8.96 5.91
N ALA A 215 4.36 -8.29 5.40
CA ALA A 215 3.04 -8.27 6.00
C ALA A 215 2.43 -9.69 6.05
N GLN A 216 2.46 -10.42 4.93
CA GLN A 216 1.95 -11.77 4.82
C GLN A 216 2.64 -12.75 5.78
N THR A 217 3.97 -12.71 5.90
CA THR A 217 4.70 -13.57 6.85
C THR A 217 4.43 -13.21 8.31
N THR A 218 4.07 -11.95 8.60
CA THR A 218 3.76 -11.49 9.96
C THR A 218 2.39 -11.98 10.42
N GLN A 219 1.38 -11.90 9.54
CA GLN A 219 0.03 -12.38 9.83
C GLN A 219 -0.52 -13.17 8.63
N PRO A 220 -0.07 -14.43 8.43
CA PRO A 220 -0.38 -15.21 7.24
C PRO A 220 -1.86 -15.57 7.12
N SER A 221 -2.62 -15.58 8.22
CA SER A 221 -4.05 -15.91 8.21
C SER A 221 -4.97 -14.75 7.81
N TYR A 222 -4.45 -13.53 7.63
CA TYR A 222 -5.25 -12.33 7.32
C TYR A 222 -4.89 -11.67 5.99
N ILE A 223 -3.71 -11.97 5.45
CA ILE A 223 -3.24 -11.44 4.16
C ILE A 223 -3.39 -12.53 3.11
N ARG A 224 -3.97 -12.18 1.96
CA ARG A 224 -4.13 -13.10 0.84
C ARG A 224 -2.80 -13.67 0.34
N LEU A 225 -2.85 -14.81 -0.35
CA LEU A 225 -1.78 -15.22 -1.25
C LEU A 225 -1.70 -14.30 -2.48
N PHE A 226 -0.47 -14.11 -2.94
CA PHE A 226 -0.13 -13.32 -4.13
C PHE A 226 0.13 -14.20 -5.36
N SER A 227 -0.01 -15.53 -5.24
CA SER A 227 0.03 -16.47 -6.37
C SER A 227 -1.29 -16.47 -7.14
N SER A 228 -1.24 -16.70 -8.45
CA SER A 228 -2.41 -16.74 -9.34
C SER A 228 -3.02 -18.15 -9.48
N ASP A 229 -2.21 -19.19 -9.25
CA ASP A 229 -2.54 -20.57 -9.62
C ASP A 229 -2.84 -21.39 -8.36
N ILE A 230 -4.02 -21.14 -7.80
CA ILE A 230 -4.43 -21.66 -6.49
C ILE A 230 -5.55 -22.68 -6.73
N GLU A 231 -5.18 -23.96 -6.78
CA GLU A 231 -6.14 -25.06 -6.92
C GLU A 231 -6.17 -25.97 -5.70
N LEU A 232 -7.38 -26.39 -5.33
CA LEU A 232 -7.57 -27.42 -4.29
C LEU A 232 -7.18 -28.79 -4.83
N ASP A 233 -6.59 -29.62 -3.96
CA ASP A 233 -6.31 -31.01 -4.28
C ASP A 233 -7.56 -31.75 -4.80
N PRO A 234 -7.47 -32.46 -5.94
CA PRO A 234 -8.61 -33.14 -6.55
C PRO A 234 -9.27 -34.19 -5.63
N GLY A 235 -8.47 -34.83 -4.78
CA GLY A 235 -8.95 -35.82 -3.81
C GLY A 235 -9.80 -35.18 -2.73
N MET A 236 -9.34 -34.05 -2.16
CA MET A 236 -10.12 -33.26 -1.21
C MET A 236 -11.39 -32.69 -1.85
N ARG A 237 -11.30 -32.09 -3.04
CA ARG A 237 -12.45 -31.61 -3.82
C ARG A 237 -13.53 -32.70 -3.96
N SER A 238 -13.12 -33.89 -4.38
CA SER A 238 -14.04 -35.03 -4.55
C SER A 238 -14.76 -35.47 -3.27
N ILE A 239 -14.18 -35.23 -2.10
CA ILE A 239 -14.79 -35.51 -0.80
C ILE A 239 -15.79 -34.39 -0.44
N LEU A 240 -15.34 -33.14 -0.51
CA LEU A 240 -16.18 -31.98 -0.17
C LEU A 240 -17.43 -31.90 -1.05
N ASP A 241 -17.30 -32.15 -2.35
CA ASP A 241 -18.41 -32.11 -3.33
C ASP A 241 -19.53 -33.15 -3.04
N ARG A 242 -19.24 -34.17 -2.22
CA ARG A 242 -20.22 -35.21 -1.85
C ARG A 242 -21.03 -34.86 -0.61
N ILE A 243 -20.61 -33.87 0.17
CA ILE A 243 -21.27 -33.50 1.42
C ILE A 243 -22.50 -32.64 1.06
N PRO A 244 -23.73 -33.10 1.38
CA PRO A 244 -24.93 -32.38 1.00
C PRO A 244 -24.96 -30.97 1.59
N ARG A 245 -25.36 -29.99 0.78
CA ARG A 245 -25.50 -28.57 1.18
C ARG A 245 -24.21 -27.91 1.68
N PHE A 246 -23.05 -28.53 1.48
CA PHE A 246 -21.75 -27.91 1.70
C PHE A 246 -21.26 -27.28 0.39
N GLN A 247 -20.91 -26.00 0.44
CA GLN A 247 -20.34 -25.25 -0.67
C GLN A 247 -19.00 -24.67 -0.20
N TYR A 248 -18.05 -24.58 -1.13
CA TYR A 248 -16.77 -23.95 -0.84
C TYR A 248 -16.23 -23.23 -2.06
N ASN A 249 -15.35 -22.27 -1.80
CA ASN A 249 -14.59 -21.54 -2.80
C ASN A 249 -13.13 -21.49 -2.34
N VAL A 250 -12.21 -21.56 -3.30
CA VAL A 250 -10.81 -21.23 -3.04
C VAL A 250 -10.52 -19.91 -3.73
N SER A 251 -10.40 -18.87 -2.93
CA SER A 251 -10.04 -17.53 -3.40
C SER A 251 -8.99 -16.94 -2.48
N LYS A 252 -8.18 -16.03 -3.02
CA LYS A 252 -7.16 -15.31 -2.26
C LYS A 252 -6.17 -16.23 -1.50
N GLY A 253 -6.08 -17.51 -1.88
CA GLY A 253 -5.23 -18.51 -1.21
C GLY A 253 -5.88 -19.29 -0.09
N PHE A 254 -7.16 -19.06 0.21
CA PHE A 254 -7.84 -19.67 1.35
C PHE A 254 -9.08 -20.42 0.90
N LEU A 255 -9.43 -21.46 1.66
CA LEU A 255 -10.69 -22.18 1.49
C LEU A 255 -11.76 -21.50 2.34
N HIS A 256 -12.74 -20.90 1.67
CA HIS A 256 -13.96 -20.36 2.26
C HIS A 256 -15.07 -21.39 2.08
N TRP A 257 -15.91 -21.56 3.10
CA TRP A 257 -16.99 -22.54 3.08
C TRP A 257 -18.30 -21.95 3.60
N ASP A 258 -19.38 -22.51 3.07
CA ASP A 258 -20.76 -22.24 3.43
C ASP A 258 -21.48 -23.58 3.60
N TYR A 259 -22.25 -23.70 4.67
CA TYR A 259 -23.10 -24.83 4.91
C TYR A 259 -24.55 -24.39 5.02
N ALA A 260 -25.42 -25.13 4.34
CA ALA A 260 -26.86 -25.00 4.47
C ALA A 260 -27.39 -23.59 4.18
N ASP A 261 -26.83 -22.93 3.17
CA ASP A 261 -27.26 -21.63 2.64
C ASP A 261 -27.04 -20.49 3.64
N GLY A 262 -25.82 -20.42 4.19
CA GLY A 262 -25.41 -19.42 5.17
C GLY A 262 -25.84 -19.71 6.60
N LEU A 263 -26.28 -20.94 6.90
CA LEU A 263 -26.55 -21.36 8.27
C LEU A 263 -25.26 -21.37 9.09
N ASP A 264 -24.19 -21.85 8.48
CA ASP A 264 -22.85 -21.79 9.02
C ASP A 264 -21.85 -21.45 7.91
N THR A 265 -20.84 -20.65 8.23
CA THR A 265 -19.85 -20.19 7.25
C THR A 265 -18.50 -20.02 7.91
N GLY A 266 -17.44 -20.20 7.15
CA GLY A 266 -16.10 -20.01 7.69
C GLY A 266 -15.01 -19.93 6.65
N THR A 267 -13.79 -19.76 7.16
CA THR A 267 -12.56 -19.73 6.40
C THR A 267 -11.52 -20.53 7.16
N ILE A 268 -10.83 -21.45 6.48
CA ILE A 268 -9.69 -22.13 7.08
C ILE A 268 -8.54 -21.12 7.14
N TYR A 269 -8.05 -20.79 8.34
CA TYR A 269 -7.01 -19.75 8.57
C TYR A 269 -5.59 -20.15 8.16
N HIS A 270 -5.48 -21.10 7.24
CA HIS A 270 -4.24 -21.56 6.66
C HIS A 270 -4.38 -21.49 5.15
N ASP A 271 -3.44 -20.80 4.51
CA ASP A 271 -3.42 -20.75 3.06
C ASP A 271 -3.17 -22.15 2.49
N ILE A 272 -3.65 -22.40 1.27
CA ILE A 272 -3.64 -23.74 0.68
C ILE A 272 -2.23 -24.29 0.40
N GLU A 273 -1.21 -23.42 0.33
CA GLU A 273 0.17 -23.80 0.09
C GLU A 273 0.89 -24.21 1.39
N SER A 274 0.37 -23.75 2.53
CA SER A 274 0.93 -23.98 3.86
C SER A 274 0.97 -25.46 4.25
N SER A 275 1.97 -25.80 5.07
CA SER A 275 2.09 -27.15 5.62
C SER A 275 0.92 -27.53 6.54
N ASN A 276 0.26 -26.55 7.19
CA ASN A 276 -0.88 -26.82 8.05
C ASN A 276 -2.14 -27.12 7.23
N PHE A 277 -2.39 -26.40 6.13
CA PHE A 277 -3.50 -26.75 5.24
C PHE A 277 -3.32 -28.14 4.62
N LYS A 278 -2.09 -28.49 4.23
CA LYS A 278 -1.77 -29.84 3.74
C LYS A 278 -2.09 -30.93 4.78
N LYS A 279 -1.83 -30.69 6.06
CA LYS A 279 -2.23 -31.62 7.14
C LYS A 279 -3.74 -31.76 7.25
N ILE A 280 -4.49 -30.64 7.17
CA ILE A 280 -5.97 -30.67 7.18
C ILE A 280 -6.47 -31.50 6.00
N GLN A 281 -5.92 -31.25 4.81
CA GLN A 281 -6.25 -31.99 3.59
C GLN A 281 -5.97 -33.49 3.73
N ASP A 282 -4.83 -33.88 4.29
CA ASP A 282 -4.48 -35.28 4.51
C ASP A 282 -5.40 -35.96 5.54
N LEU A 283 -5.78 -35.24 6.62
CA LEU A 283 -6.76 -35.72 7.58
C LEU A 283 -8.13 -35.93 6.92
N ILE A 284 -8.65 -34.97 6.15
CA ILE A 284 -9.92 -35.12 5.45
C ILE A 284 -9.90 -36.31 4.49
N LYS A 285 -8.80 -36.50 3.74
CA LYS A 285 -8.62 -37.67 2.87
C LYS A 285 -8.54 -38.99 3.65
N GLN A 286 -7.96 -38.98 4.84
CA GLN A 286 -7.88 -40.17 5.69
C GLN A 286 -9.24 -40.54 6.29
N PHE A 287 -10.01 -39.56 6.77
CA PHE A 287 -11.26 -39.79 7.48
C PHE A 287 -12.48 -39.90 6.56
N GLN A 288 -12.42 -39.38 5.33
CA GLN A 288 -13.50 -39.44 4.33
C GLN A 288 -14.87 -39.02 4.90
N PRO A 289 -15.01 -37.79 5.45
CA PRO A 289 -16.27 -37.34 6.02
C PRO A 289 -17.41 -37.42 4.99
N THR A 290 -18.59 -37.82 5.46
CA THR A 290 -19.79 -37.97 4.60
C THR A 290 -20.92 -37.02 4.98
N SER A 291 -20.75 -36.29 6.09
CA SER A 291 -21.68 -35.31 6.63
C SER A 291 -20.92 -34.04 7.03
N PHE A 292 -21.64 -32.94 7.25
CA PHE A 292 -21.02 -31.71 7.73
C PHE A 292 -20.48 -31.89 9.16
N GLU A 293 -21.20 -32.61 10.03
CA GLU A 293 -20.80 -32.88 11.41
C GLU A 293 -19.49 -33.70 11.51
N ASP A 294 -19.21 -34.53 10.49
CA ASP A 294 -17.93 -35.22 10.36
C ASP A 294 -16.82 -34.29 9.88
N LEU A 295 -17.13 -33.41 8.93
CA LEU A 295 -16.18 -32.47 8.33
C LEU A 295 -15.80 -31.32 9.27
N GLU A 296 -16.77 -30.79 10.02
CA GLU A 296 -16.66 -29.59 10.87
C GLU A 296 -15.43 -29.65 11.79
N LYS A 297 -15.12 -30.84 12.32
CA LYS A 297 -13.96 -31.10 13.20
C LYS A 297 -12.60 -30.76 12.58
N PHE A 298 -12.53 -30.64 11.26
CA PHE A 298 -11.32 -30.30 10.50
C PHE A 298 -11.32 -28.86 9.98
N LEU A 299 -12.45 -28.12 10.12
CA LEU A 299 -12.63 -26.76 9.60
C LEU A 299 -12.30 -25.66 10.63
N ILE A 300 -11.94 -26.05 11.86
CA ILE A 300 -11.66 -25.17 13.01
C ILE A 300 -10.15 -24.96 13.19
#